data_AF-A0A2W1K565-F1
#
_entry.id   AF-A0A2W1K565-F1
#
_cell.length_a   1.000
_cell.length_b   1.000
_cell.length_c   1.000
_cell.angle_alpha   90.00
_cell.angle_beta   90.00
_cell.angle_gamma   90.00
#
_symmetry.space_group_name_H-M   'P 1'
#
loop_
_entity.id
_entity.type
_entity.pdbx_description
1 polymer ?
#
loop_
_entity_poly.entity_id
_entity_poly.type
_entity_poly.pdbx_seq_one_letter_code
_entity_poly.pdbx_strand_id
1 'polypeptide(L)'
;MCATPPPPPPANSKQIIKEVHVTKHKTVLVTMNCQLFDALCLCVGNAYKADSWLAMRVFEVGDLSDDTIRSYLRAMFREALSRHKPIHGMGGEEAKISSVTSHLVQ
;
A
#
# COMPACT_ATOMS: atom_id res chain seq x y z
N MET A 1 7.82 -16.13 -41.34
CA MET A 1 8.37 -15.37 -40.19
C MET A 1 7.18 -14.92 -39.36
N CYS A 2 6.90 -15.57 -38.22
CA CYS A 2 5.78 -15.18 -37.37
C CYS A 2 6.23 -14.01 -36.50
N ALA A 3 5.67 -12.82 -36.72
CA ALA A 3 5.87 -11.68 -35.85
C ALA A 3 5.26 -12.01 -34.48
N THR A 4 6.09 -12.10 -33.45
CA THR A 4 5.62 -12.15 -32.06
C THR A 4 4.81 -10.88 -31.78
N PRO A 5 3.60 -10.99 -31.19
CA PRO A 5 2.83 -9.82 -30.81
C PRO A 5 3.64 -8.98 -29.79
N PRO A 6 3.49 -7.65 -29.81
CA PRO A 6 4.14 -6.79 -28.82
C PRO A 6 3.70 -7.22 -27.41
N PRO A 7 4.60 -7.14 -26.42
CA PRO A 7 4.24 -7.41 -25.03
C PRO A 7 3.06 -6.51 -24.63
N PRO A 8 2.13 -7.00 -23.81
CA PRO A 8 1.04 -6.17 -23.32
C PRO A 8 1.63 -4.92 -22.66
N PRO A 9 0.98 -3.74 -22.81
CA PRO A 9 1.42 -2.54 -22.13
C PRO A 9 1.55 -2.84 -20.63
N PRO A 10 2.59 -2.30 -19.93
CA PRO A 10 2.74 -2.49 -18.50
C PRO A 10 1.41 -2.16 -17.84
N ALA A 11 0.91 -3.11 -17.03
CA ALA A 11 -0.40 -3.00 -16.40
C ALA A 11 -0.47 -1.62 -15.76
N ASN A 12 -1.32 -0.74 -16.30
CA ASN A 12 -1.52 0.61 -15.81
C ASN A 12 -1.69 0.53 -14.29
N SER A 13 -0.67 0.94 -13.54
CA SER A 13 -0.54 0.69 -12.10
C SER A 13 -1.62 1.47 -11.37
N LYS A 14 -2.85 0.94 -11.37
CA LYS A 14 -4.01 1.58 -10.76
C LYS A 14 -3.64 1.88 -9.31
N GLN A 15 -3.65 3.16 -8.96
CA GLN A 15 -3.41 3.59 -7.59
C GLN A 15 -4.75 3.63 -6.86
N ILE A 16 -4.71 3.28 -5.58
CA ILE A 16 -5.81 3.44 -4.64
C ILE A 16 -5.40 4.43 -3.57
N ILE A 17 -6.40 5.13 -3.03
CA ILE A 17 -6.25 6.04 -1.90
C ILE A 17 -7.03 5.43 -0.74
N LYS A 18 -6.36 5.27 0.40
CA LYS A 18 -6.95 4.82 1.65
C LYS A 18 -6.91 5.94 2.66
N GLU A 19 -8.08 6.31 3.15
CA GLU A 19 -8.26 7.34 4.16
C GLU A 19 -8.28 6.71 5.55
N VAL A 20 -7.41 7.20 6.44
CA VAL A 20 -7.35 6.77 7.84
C VAL A 20 -7.51 7.98 8.75
N HIS A 21 -8.53 7.94 9.60
CA HIS A 21 -8.81 8.96 10.60
C HIS A 21 -8.01 8.61 11.86
N VAL A 22 -6.95 9.37 12.14
CA VAL A 22 -6.07 9.13 13.30
C VAL A 22 -6.63 9.80 14.56
N THR A 23 -7.06 11.05 14.42
CA THR A 23 -7.72 11.81 15.49
C THR A 23 -8.90 12.57 14.90
N LYS A 24 -9.72 13.20 15.74
CA LYS A 24 -10.83 14.06 15.30
C LYS A 24 -10.40 15.18 14.33
N HIS A 25 -9.12 15.56 14.38
CA HIS A 25 -8.53 16.66 13.61
C HIS A 25 -7.43 16.19 12.67
N LYS A 26 -7.17 14.89 12.52
CA LYS A 26 -6.08 14.40 11.67
C LYS A 26 -6.50 13.21 10.84
N THR A 27 -6.43 13.38 9.54
CA THR A 27 -6.69 12.35 8.54
C THR A 27 -5.45 12.12 7.72
N VAL A 28 -5.08 10.85 7.55
CA VAL A 28 -3.93 10.42 6.74
C VAL A 28 -4.45 9.75 5.49
N LEU A 29 -4.03 10.25 4.34
CA LEU A 29 -4.32 9.68 3.02
C LEU A 29 -3.11 8.87 2.57
N VAL A 30 -3.29 7.57 2.41
CA VAL A 30 -2.25 6.64 1.93
C VAL A 30 -2.55 6.28 0.49
N THR A 31 -1.67 6.69 -0.42
CA THR A 31 -1.76 6.34 -1.84
C THR A 31 -0.81 5.19 -2.15
N MET A 32 -1.36 4.09 -2.68
CA MET A 32 -0.60 2.87 -2.97
C MET A 32 -1.09 2.20 -4.26
N ASN A 33 -0.26 1.33 -4.85
CA ASN A 33 -0.69 0.50 -5.99
C ASN A 33 -1.79 -0.50 -5.54
N CYS A 34 -2.81 -0.70 -6.38
CA CYS A 34 -3.84 -1.75 -6.22
C CYS A 34 -3.20 -3.11 -5.89
N GLN A 35 -2.16 -3.51 -6.64
CA GLN A 35 -1.50 -4.80 -6.45
C GLN A 35 -0.91 -4.97 -5.05
N LEU A 36 -0.40 -3.88 -4.46
CA LEU A 36 0.13 -3.90 -3.10
C LEU A 36 -0.99 -4.15 -2.07
N PHE A 37 -2.14 -3.50 -2.26
CA PHE A 37 -3.29 -3.71 -1.39
C PHE A 37 -3.92 -5.09 -1.59
N ASP A 38 -4.02 -5.58 -2.82
CA ASP A 38 -4.51 -6.92 -3.12
C ASP A 38 -3.61 -7.99 -2.48
N ALA A 39 -2.28 -7.83 -2.57
CA ALA A 39 -1.34 -8.70 -1.89
C ALA A 39 -1.52 -8.67 -0.37
N LEU A 40 -1.74 -7.48 0.22
CA LEU A 40 -2.06 -7.37 1.65
C LEU A 40 -3.37 -8.09 1.98
N CYS A 41 -4.42 -7.92 1.17
CA CYS A 41 -5.70 -8.61 1.34
C CYS A 41 -5.54 -10.12 1.36
N LEU A 42 -4.71 -10.67 0.47
CA LEU A 42 -4.39 -12.09 0.44
C LEU A 42 -3.64 -12.54 1.71
N CYS A 43 -2.71 -11.72 2.22
CA CYS A 43 -1.93 -12.04 3.41
C CYS A 43 -2.75 -12.01 4.71
N VAL A 44 -3.70 -11.08 4.82
CA VAL A 44 -4.52 -10.90 6.05
C VAL A 44 -5.92 -11.54 5.94
N GLY A 45 -6.28 -12.00 4.75
CA GLY A 45 -7.45 -12.83 4.45
C GLY A 45 -8.58 -12.14 3.68
N ASN A 46 -8.75 -10.82 3.79
CA ASN A 46 -9.71 -10.05 2.99
C ASN A 46 -9.44 -8.53 3.06
N ALA A 47 -10.16 -7.75 2.25
CA ALA A 47 -10.05 -6.30 2.18
C ALA A 47 -10.38 -5.59 3.50
N TYR A 48 -11.41 -6.02 4.22
CA TYR A 48 -11.78 -5.43 5.50
C TYR A 48 -10.67 -5.55 6.55
N LYS A 49 -10.02 -6.71 6.61
CA LYS A 49 -8.86 -6.95 7.48
C LYS A 49 -7.64 -6.17 7.03
N ALA A 50 -7.43 -5.99 5.72
CA ALA A 50 -6.35 -5.16 5.18
C ALA A 50 -6.53 -3.69 5.53
N ASP A 51 -7.75 -3.17 5.42
CA ASP A 51 -8.10 -1.81 5.83
C ASP A 51 -7.91 -1.61 7.34
N SER A 52 -8.38 -2.56 8.15
CA SER A 52 -8.18 -2.53 9.61
C SER A 52 -6.71 -2.60 10.00
N TRP A 53 -5.92 -3.44 9.31
CA TRP A 53 -4.49 -3.55 9.53
C TRP A 53 -3.77 -2.24 9.17
N LEU A 54 -4.10 -1.65 8.02
CA LEU A 54 -3.52 -0.38 7.59
C LEU A 54 -3.85 0.74 8.57
N ALA A 55 -5.11 0.85 9.00
CA ALA A 55 -5.54 1.84 9.97
C ALA A 55 -4.77 1.72 11.29
N MET A 56 -4.58 0.49 11.79
CA MET A 56 -3.80 0.24 13.00
C MET A 56 -2.34 0.67 12.85
N ARG A 57 -1.69 0.34 11.72
CA ARG A 57 -0.30 0.76 11.47
C ARG A 57 -0.18 2.28 11.37
N VAL A 58 -1.14 2.94 10.72
CA VAL A 58 -1.16 4.40 10.63
C VAL A 58 -1.40 5.04 12.00
N PHE A 59 -2.25 4.46 12.85
CA PHE A 59 -2.53 4.96 14.19
C PHE A 59 -1.28 4.93 15.10
N GLU A 60 -0.44 3.90 14.99
CA GLU A 60 0.81 3.77 15.77
C GLU A 60 1.81 4.92 15.53
N VAL A 61 1.85 5.45 14.30
CA VAL A 61 2.77 6.52 13.89
C VAL A 61 2.04 7.79 13.47
N GLY A 62 0.75 7.88 13.79
CA GLY A 62 -0.17 8.85 13.19
C GLY A 62 0.14 10.29 13.57
N ASP A 63 0.90 10.53 14.64
CA ASP A 63 1.34 11.85 15.09
C ASP A 63 2.70 12.29 14.51
N LEU A 64 3.37 11.41 13.76
CA LEU A 64 4.67 11.71 13.15
C LEU A 64 4.52 12.44 11.80
N SER A 65 5.66 12.82 11.22
CA SER A 65 5.70 13.44 9.88
C SER A 65 5.30 12.45 8.78
N ASP A 66 4.76 12.97 7.68
CA ASP A 66 4.33 12.18 6.52
C ASP A 66 5.45 11.29 5.96
N ASP A 67 6.69 11.80 5.96
CA ASP A 67 7.89 11.03 5.59
C ASP A 67 8.14 9.82 6.50
N THR A 68 7.94 10.01 7.80
CA THR A 68 8.12 8.95 8.79
C THR A 68 7.01 7.92 8.67
N ILE A 69 5.75 8.35 8.53
CA ILE A 69 4.60 7.47 8.31
C ILE A 69 4.82 6.65 7.03
N ARG A 70 5.21 7.28 5.94
CA ARG A 70 5.49 6.61 4.66
C ARG A 70 6.60 5.56 4.79
N SER A 71 7.69 5.90 5.46
CA SER A 71 8.83 4.98 5.66
C SER A 71 8.46 3.81 6.55
N TYR A 72 7.70 4.07 7.62
CA TYR A 72 7.16 3.06 8.52
C TYR A 72 6.23 2.09 7.80
N LEU A 73 5.25 2.61 7.06
CA LEU A 73 4.32 1.77 6.29
C LEU A 73 5.08 0.91 5.27
N ARG A 74 6.05 1.46 4.54
CA ARG A 74 6.88 0.66 3.61
C ARG A 74 7.56 -0.52 4.32
N ALA A 75 8.10 -0.30 5.52
CA ALA A 75 8.71 -1.37 6.30
C ALA A 75 7.68 -2.43 6.72
N MET A 76 6.52 -2.00 7.23
CA MET A 76 5.45 -2.90 7.68
C MET A 76 4.83 -3.70 6.53
N PHE A 77 4.62 -3.11 5.36
CA PHE A 77 4.13 -3.83 4.18
C PHE A 77 5.14 -4.89 3.74
N ARG A 78 6.43 -4.55 3.65
CA ARG A 78 7.48 -5.52 3.32
C ARG A 78 7.51 -6.67 4.32
N GLU A 79 7.38 -6.37 5.60
CA GLU A 79 7.32 -7.39 6.65
C GLU A 79 6.10 -8.30 6.50
N ALA A 80 4.89 -7.72 6.39
CA ALA A 80 3.64 -8.46 6.25
C ALA A 80 3.66 -9.39 5.02
N LEU A 81 4.12 -8.88 3.88
CA LEU A 81 4.23 -9.66 2.65
C LEU A 81 5.33 -10.73 2.72
N SER A 82 6.42 -10.49 3.44
CA SER A 82 7.50 -11.47 3.59
C SER A 82 7.11 -12.68 4.44
N ARG A 83 6.25 -12.48 5.46
CA ARG A 83 5.78 -13.54 6.36
C ARG A 83 4.86 -14.56 5.67
N HIS A 84 4.26 -14.21 4.54
CA HIS A 84 3.28 -15.06 3.85
C HIS A 84 3.86 -15.93 2.71
N LYS A 85 5.21 -16.02 2.60
CA LYS A 85 5.99 -16.72 1.54
C LYS A 85 5.78 -16.13 0.12
N PRO A 86 6.79 -16.25 -0.77
CA PRO A 86 6.96 -15.35 -1.88
C PRO A 86 5.99 -15.68 -3.01
N ILE A 87 5.32 -14.65 -3.52
CA ILE A 87 4.83 -14.69 -4.90
C ILE A 87 6.09 -14.71 -5.78
N HIS A 88 6.57 -15.89 -6.12
CA HIS A 88 7.56 -16.04 -7.19
C HIS A 88 6.96 -15.51 -8.48
N GLY A 89 7.60 -14.50 -9.06
CA GLY A 89 7.56 -14.24 -10.49
C GLY A 89 6.35 -13.46 -11.01
N MET A 90 6.41 -12.14 -10.90
CA MET A 90 6.10 -11.26 -12.03
C MET A 90 6.80 -9.92 -11.80
N GLY A 91 7.44 -9.40 -12.84
CA GLY A 91 8.61 -8.54 -12.75
C GLY A 91 8.44 -7.22 -11.99
N GLY A 92 9.53 -6.82 -11.33
CA GLY A 92 10.10 -5.47 -11.44
C GLY A 92 9.29 -4.26 -10.95
N GLU A 93 8.07 -4.41 -10.46
CA GLU A 93 7.36 -3.32 -9.77
C GLU A 93 7.51 -3.49 -8.27
N GLU A 94 8.47 -2.76 -7.69
CA GLU A 94 8.54 -2.59 -6.24
C GLU A 94 7.15 -2.21 -5.70
N ALA A 95 6.71 -2.89 -4.65
CA ALA A 95 5.56 -2.52 -3.85
C ALA A 95 5.65 -1.03 -3.45
N LYS A 96 4.98 -0.14 -4.19
CA LYS A 96 5.17 1.30 -4.06
C LYS A 96 4.00 1.93 -3.32
N ILE A 97 4.26 2.35 -2.08
CA ILE A 97 3.51 3.45 -1.49
C ILE A 97 3.97 4.72 -2.20
N SER A 98 3.09 5.27 -3.01
CA SER A 98 3.37 6.42 -3.89
C SER A 98 3.43 7.71 -3.09
N SER A 99 2.48 7.92 -2.18
CA SER A 99 2.44 9.10 -1.31
C SER A 99 1.72 8.81 0.00
N VAL A 100 2.09 9.56 1.03
CA VAL A 100 1.31 9.70 2.27
C VAL A 100 1.18 11.19 2.50
N THR A 101 -0.05 11.64 2.74
CA THR A 101 -0.33 13.04 3.06
C THR A 101 -1.20 13.07 4.31
N SER A 102 -0.82 13.83 5.33
CA SER A 102 -1.70 14.09 6.46
C SER A 102 -2.33 15.48 6.35
N HIS A 103 -3.62 15.53 6.64
CA HIS A 103 -4.39 16.77 6.70
C HIS A 103 -4.82 17.00 8.14
N LEU A 104 -4.57 18.22 8.63
CA LEU A 104 -5.16 18.69 9.88
C LEU A 104 -6.53 19.30 9.54
N VAL A 105 -7.61 18.70 10.05
CA VAL A 105 -8.96 19.25 9.94
C VAL A 105 -9.12 20.28 11.06
N GLN A 106 -9.02 21.56 10.69
CA GLN A 106 -9.20 22.72 11.59
C GLN A 106 -10.64 22.81 12.09
#